data_AF-A0A3D2GFQ9-F1
#
_entry.id   AF-A0A3D2GFQ9-F1
#
_cell.length_a   1.000
_cell.length_b   1.000
_cell.length_c   1.000
_cell.angle_alpha   90.00
_cell.angle_beta   90.00
_cell.angle_gamma   90.00
#
_symmetry.space_group_name_H-M   'P 1'
#
loop_
_entity.id
_entity.type
_entity.pdbx_description
1 polymer ?
#
loop_
_entity_poly.entity_id
_entity_poly.type
_entity_poly.pdbx_seq_one_letter_code
_entity_poly.pdbx_strand_id
1 'polypeptide(L)' 'LVSTENKITFARQYYNDEVNRLNTSVQSFPDKIIADVFKFEKRDFFEMEDNSEKKAPAVKF' A
#
# COMPACT_ATOMS: atom_id res chain seq x y z
N LEU A 1 0.60 -25.56 3.50
CA LEU A 1 0.88 -24.40 4.37
C LEU A 1 1.45 -23.18 3.61
N VAL A 2 2.03 -23.35 2.42
CA VAL A 2 2.63 -22.25 1.61
C VAL A 2 1.62 -21.39 0.82
N SER A 3 0.35 -21.79 0.74
CA SER A 3 -0.68 -21.12 -0.09
C SER A 3 -1.24 -19.83 0.55
N THR A 4 -1.41 -19.79 1.88
CA THR A 4 -2.09 -18.67 2.54
C THR A 4 -1.18 -17.48 2.80
N GLU A 5 0.06 -17.72 3.22
CA GLU A 5 1.06 -16.66 3.46
C GLU A 5 1.45 -15.96 2.15
N ASN A 6 1.65 -16.72 1.06
CA ASN A 6 1.90 -16.14 -0.26
C ASN A 6 0.71 -15.33 -0.78
N LYS A 7 -0.53 -15.74 -0.49
CA LYS A 7 -1.73 -15.00 -0.88
C LYS A 7 -1.83 -13.65 -0.18
N ILE A 8 -1.48 -13.56 1.11
CA ILE A 8 -1.53 -12.30 1.86
C ILE A 8 -0.48 -11.33 1.30
N THR A 9 0.74 -11.80 1.08
CA THR A 9 1.81 -10.97 0.49
C THR A 9 1.45 -10.51 -0.92
N PHE A 10 0.91 -11.40 -1.77
CA PHE A 10 0.46 -11.05 -3.11
C PHE A 10 -0.71 -10.07 -3.11
N ALA A 11 -1.72 -10.28 -2.27
CA ALA A 11 -2.87 -9.38 -2.16
C ALA A 11 -2.44 -7.99 -1.70
N ARG A 12 -1.46 -7.90 -0.78
CA ARG A 12 -0.88 -6.63 -0.34
C ARG A 12 -0.13 -5.93 -1.46
N GLN A 13 0.75 -6.65 -2.15
CA GLN A 13 1.50 -6.09 -3.28
C GLN A 13 0.52 -5.57 -4.34
N TYR A 14 -0.48 -6.36 -4.70
CA TYR A 14 -1.52 -5.97 -5.64
C TYR A 14 -2.28 -4.71 -5.21
N TYR A 15 -2.71 -4.64 -3.94
CA TYR A 15 -3.36 -3.43 -3.41
C TYR A 15 -2.44 -2.21 -3.53
N ASN A 16 -1.16 -2.35 -3.13
CA ASN A 16 -0.20 -1.25 -3.19
C ASN A 16 0.08 -0.83 -4.64
N ASP A 17 0.20 -1.76 -5.58
CA ASP A 17 0.40 -1.45 -6.99
C ASP A 17 -0.80 -0.67 -7.58
N GLU A 18 -2.03 -1.07 -7.24
CA GLU A 18 -3.25 -0.37 -7.66
C GLU A 18 -3.37 1.02 -7.01
N VAL A 19 -3.05 1.15 -5.73
CA VAL A 19 -2.99 2.46 -5.04
C VAL A 19 -1.94 3.36 -5.67
N ASN A 20 -0.77 2.83 -6.01
CA ASN A 20 0.27 3.61 -6.68
C ASN A 20 -0.20 4.11 -8.05
N ARG A 21 -0.86 3.24 -8.84
CA ARG A 21 -1.42 3.62 -10.15
C ARG A 21 -2.47 4.71 -10.01
N LEU A 22 -3.39 4.55 -9.05
CA LEU A 22 -4.40 5.55 -8.74
C LEU A 22 -3.76 6.89 -8.35
N ASN A 23 -2.86 6.87 -7.36
CA ASN A 23 -2.20 8.07 -6.85
C ASN A 23 -1.40 8.80 -7.92
N THR A 24 -0.73 8.05 -8.81
CA THR A 24 0.01 8.62 -9.93
C THR A 24 -0.95 9.24 -10.95
N SER A 25 -2.04 8.55 -11.30
CA SER A 25 -3.04 9.03 -12.26
C SER A 25 -3.75 10.29 -11.75
N VAL A 26 -4.25 10.33 -10.51
CA VAL A 26 -4.92 11.53 -9.96
C VAL A 26 -4.00 12.75 -9.86
N GLN A 27 -2.68 12.56 -9.92
CA GLN A 27 -1.70 13.66 -9.97
C GLN A 27 -1.20 14.01 -11.38
N SER A 28 -1.41 13.13 -12.36
CA SER A 28 -0.90 13.29 -13.72
C SER A 28 -1.88 14.07 -14.57
N PHE A 29 -1.38 14.93 -15.45
CA PHE A 29 -2.22 15.56 -16.47
C PHE A 29 -2.50 14.56 -17.60
N PRO A 30 -3.73 14.45 -18.13
CA PRO A 30 -4.91 15.27 -17.85
C PRO A 30 -5.81 14.75 -16.71
N ASP A 31 -5.56 13.54 -16.23
CA ASP A 31 -6.37 12.82 -15.24
C ASP A 31 -6.63 13.64 -13.96
N LYS A 32 -5.67 14.47 -13.52
CA LYS A 32 -5.83 15.39 -12.39
C LYS A 32 -7.07 16.29 -12.51
N ILE A 33 -7.41 16.75 -13.71
CA ILE A 33 -8.58 17.61 -13.92
C ILE A 33 -9.87 16.84 -13.65
N ILE A 34 -9.94 15.61 -14.16
CA ILE A 34 -11.08 14.71 -13.94
C ILE A 34 -11.13 14.33 -12.46
N ALA A 35 -9.98 14.05 -11.84
CA ALA A 35 -9.87 13.75 -10.43
C ALA A 35 -10.40 14.89 -9.56
N ASP A 36 -10.03 16.13 -9.85
CA ASP A 36 -10.50 17.31 -9.12
C ASP A 36 -12.02 17.52 -9.29
N VAL A 37 -12.56 17.32 -10.51
CA VAL A 37 -14.01 17.47 -10.80
C VAL A 37 -14.85 16.40 -10.09
N PHE A 38 -14.40 15.16 -10.06
CA PHE A 38 -15.11 14.04 -9.44
C PHE A 38 -14.66 13.74 -7.99
N LYS A 39 -13.78 14.58 -7.42
CA LYS A 39 -13.22 14.42 -6.07
C LYS A 39 -12.53 13.08 -5.83
N PHE A 40 -11.78 12.59 -6.82
CA PHE A 40 -10.92 11.43 -6.64
C PHE A 40 -9.66 11.86 -5.87
N GLU A 41 -9.55 11.36 -4.65
CA GLU A 41 -8.43 11.61 -3.77
C GLU A 41 -7.43 10.44 -3.79
N LYS A 42 -6.20 10.72 -3.35
CA LYS A 42 -5.19 9.69 -3.15
C LYS A 42 -5.63 8.72 -2.06
N ARG A 43 -5.12 7.50 -2.14
CA ARG A 43 -5.28 6.48 -1.10
C ARG A 43 -3.93 6.15 -0.48
N ASP A 44 -3.97 5.77 0.79
CA ASP A 44 -2.78 5.31 1.50
C ASP A 44 -2.44 3.86 1.12
N PHE A 45 -1.15 3.57 1.11
CA PHE A 45 -0.64 2.22 0.92
C PHE A 45 -1.01 1.33 2.11
N PHE A 46 -1.22 0.05 1.84
CA PHE A 46 -1.38 -0.94 2.87
C PHE A 46 0.00 -1.34 3.38
N GLU A 47 0.41 -0.66 4.45
CA GLU A 47 1.59 -1.01 5.22
C GLU A 47 1.18 -1.91 6.41
N MET A 48 2.05 -2.84 6.80
CA MET A 48 1.88 -3.49 8.09
C MET A 48 2.16 -2.43 9.16
N GLU A 49 1.21 -2.15 10.06
CA GLU A 49 1.37 -1.33 11.28
C GLU A 49 2.34 -1.95 12.30
N ASP A 50 3.30 -2.74 11.82
CA ASP A 50 4.11 -3.63 12.61
C ASP A 50 5.58 -3.21 12.62
N ASN A 51 5.80 -1.95 12.97
CA ASN A 51 7.06 -1.57 13.60
C ASN A 51 7.16 -2.12 15.05
N SER A 52 6.11 -2.79 15.56
CA SER A 52 6.06 -3.35 16.91
C SER A 52 6.70 -4.74 17.00
N GLU A 53 6.63 -5.58 15.96
CA GLU A 53 7.27 -6.90 15.91
C GLU A 53 8.76 -6.86 15.52
N LYS A 54 9.29 -5.70 15.10
CA LYS A 54 10.74 -5.50 14.91
C LYS A 54 11.51 -5.20 16.20
N LYS A 55 10.93 -5.42 17.38
CA LYS A 55 11.71 -5.45 18.63
C LYS A 55 12.44 -6.79 18.71
N ALA A 56 13.63 -6.84 18.08
CA ALA A 56 14.58 -7.91 18.32
C ALA A 56 14.73 -8.13 19.84
N PRO A 57 14.62 -9.36 20.36
CA PRO A 57 14.81 -9.60 21.78
C PRO A 57 16.24 -9.19 22.15
N ALA A 58 16.38 -8.26 23.09
CA ALA A 58 17.67 -7.85 23.59
C ALA A 58 18.31 -9.04 24.32
N VAL A 59 19.22 -9.74 23.64
CA VAL A 59 20.03 -10.79 24.24
C VAL A 59 20.95 -10.13 25.26
N LYS A 60 20.62 -10.26 26.54
CA LYS A 60 21.54 -9.98 27.64
C LYS A 60 22.35 -11.25 27.91
N PHE A 61 23.66 -11.17 27.68
CA PHE A 61 24.63 -12.07 28.30
C PHE A 61 25.00 -11.56 29.69
#